data_AF-A0A425WGC9-F1
#
_entry.id   AF-A0A425WGC9-F1
#
_cell.length_a   1.000
_cell.length_b   1.000
_cell.length_c   1.000
_cell.angle_alpha   90.00
_cell.angle_beta   90.00
_cell.angle_gamma   90.00
#
_symmetry.space_group_name_H-M   'P 1'
#
loop_
_entity.id
_entity.type
_entity.pdbx_description
1 polymer ?
#
loop_
_entity_poly.entity_id
_entity_poly.type
_entity_poly.pdbx_seq_one_letter_code
_entity_poly.pdbx_strand_id
1 'polypeptide(L)'
;MADTEDYSDSTSVPRVTGDSRESADTNASYGESCKTTPTGIATAAKYADIIAMPRPELHHQRMDILNRAKIFAPFDALRGFDEEIDEVDKKTAVDNSVTYIKDDFSE
;
A
#
# COMPACT_ATOMS: atom_id res chain seq x y z
N MET A 1 -30.61 -8.28 -41.31
CA MET A 1 -30.62 -7.13 -40.39
C MET A 1 -29.83 -7.59 -39.17
N ALA A 2 -28.67 -6.99 -38.93
CA ALA A 2 -27.83 -7.33 -37.78
C ALA A 2 -28.16 -6.33 -36.67
N ASP A 3 -28.58 -6.84 -35.51
CA ASP A 3 -28.90 -6.03 -34.35
C ASP A 3 -27.60 -5.67 -33.64
N THR A 4 -27.19 -4.40 -33.75
CA THR A 4 -26.14 -3.79 -32.93
C THR A 4 -26.76 -3.38 -31.60
N GLU A 5 -26.57 -4.20 -30.57
CA GLU A 5 -26.78 -3.84 -29.18
C GLU A 5 -25.68 -2.85 -28.75
N ASP A 6 -26.04 -1.60 -28.54
CA ASP A 6 -25.16 -0.53 -28.07
C ASP A 6 -25.03 -0.66 -26.54
N TYR A 7 -23.97 -1.33 -26.08
CA TYR A 7 -23.69 -1.51 -24.66
C TYR A 7 -23.17 -0.20 -24.06
N SER A 8 -24.07 0.57 -23.44
CA SER A 8 -23.71 1.78 -22.71
C SER A 8 -23.03 1.42 -21.38
N ASP A 9 -21.70 1.48 -21.35
CA ASP A 9 -20.86 1.46 -20.14
C ASP A 9 -21.26 2.63 -19.23
N SER A 10 -22.13 2.34 -18.27
CA SER A 10 -22.68 3.32 -17.32
C SER A 10 -21.85 3.38 -16.04
N THR A 11 -20.55 3.17 -16.11
CA THR A 11 -19.65 3.30 -14.95
C THR A 11 -19.15 4.75 -14.81
N SER A 12 -20.08 5.70 -14.65
CA SER A 12 -19.76 7.08 -14.26
C SER A 12 -19.42 7.12 -12.76
N VAL A 13 -18.18 6.75 -12.42
CA VAL A 13 -17.64 6.96 -11.07
C VAL A 13 -17.62 8.46 -10.78
N PRO A 14 -18.28 8.95 -9.71
CA PRO A 14 -18.22 10.37 -9.36
C PRO A 14 -16.78 10.72 -9.00
N ARG A 15 -16.21 11.71 -9.71
CA ARG A 15 -14.96 12.35 -9.29
C ARG A 15 -15.22 13.04 -7.95
N VAL A 16 -14.81 12.42 -6.85
CA VAL A 16 -14.73 13.07 -5.54
C VAL A 16 -13.70 14.20 -5.64
N THR A 17 -14.16 15.40 -6.02
CA THR A 17 -13.41 16.65 -5.86
C THR A 17 -13.54 17.08 -4.40
N GLY A 18 -12.85 16.35 -3.53
CA GLY A 18 -12.83 16.57 -2.09
C GLY A 18 -11.46 16.20 -1.54
N ASP A 19 -10.41 16.57 -2.26
CA ASP A 19 -9.04 16.38 -1.78
C ASP A 19 -8.68 17.58 -0.91
N SER A 20 -9.19 17.56 0.32
CA SER A 20 -8.58 18.27 1.44
C SER A 20 -7.27 17.56 1.79
N ARG A 21 -6.32 17.52 0.84
CA ARG A 21 -4.91 17.30 1.15
C ARG A 21 -4.47 18.57 1.87
N GLU A 22 -4.72 18.58 3.16
CA GLU A 22 -4.03 19.43 4.11
C GLU A 22 -2.56 19.38 3.71
N SER A 23 -2.03 20.53 3.27
CA SER A 23 -0.64 20.64 2.85
C SER A 23 0.19 20.25 4.04
N ALA A 24 0.72 19.02 4.03
CA ALA A 24 1.67 18.56 5.01
C ALA A 24 2.85 19.53 4.94
N ASP A 25 2.83 20.51 5.83
CA ASP A 25 3.90 21.47 5.98
C ASP A 25 5.19 20.67 6.10
N THR A 26 6.14 21.08 5.27
CA THR A 26 7.49 20.58 5.14
C THR A 26 8.27 20.80 6.43
N ASN A 27 7.90 20.08 7.49
CA ASN A 27 8.71 19.98 8.69
C ASN A 27 9.75 18.90 8.43
N ALA A 28 10.93 19.38 8.04
CA ALA A 28 12.14 18.63 7.77
C ALA A 28 12.46 17.62 8.88
N SER A 29 12.09 16.35 8.66
CA SER A 29 12.71 15.18 9.28
C SER A 29 12.45 13.91 8.47
N TYR A 30 12.51 14.00 7.14
CA TYR A 30 12.45 12.82 6.27
C TYR A 30 13.86 12.21 6.17
N GLY A 31 14.19 11.38 7.15
CA GLY A 31 15.38 10.55 7.17
C GLY A 31 16.63 11.27 7.66
N GLU A 32 17.03 11.00 8.89
CA GLU A 32 18.42 11.17 9.30
C GLU A 32 19.32 10.57 8.24
N SER A 33 20.13 11.44 7.62
CA SER A 33 20.95 11.03 6.50
C SER A 33 21.91 9.95 6.98
N CYS A 34 21.80 8.73 6.46
CA CYS A 34 22.65 7.60 6.83
C CYS A 34 24.13 7.82 6.50
N LYS A 35 24.47 8.97 5.92
CA LYS A 35 25.83 9.44 5.69
C LYS A 35 26.42 10.15 6.92
N THR A 36 25.58 10.71 7.79
CA THR A 36 26.01 11.53 8.95
C THR A 36 25.86 10.83 10.29
N THR A 37 25.10 9.73 10.35
CA THR A 37 24.98 8.96 11.60
C THR A 37 26.27 8.20 11.89
N PRO A 38 26.68 8.05 13.16
CA PRO A 38 27.89 7.29 13.51
C PRO A 38 27.88 5.85 12.97
N THR A 39 26.70 5.20 12.99
CA THR A 39 26.48 3.85 12.46
C THR A 39 26.63 3.80 10.94
N GLY A 40 26.14 4.81 10.22
CA GLY A 40 26.29 4.97 8.79
C GLY A 40 27.73 5.16 8.34
N ILE A 41 28.49 6.01 9.06
CA ILE A 41 29.91 6.25 8.80
C ILE A 41 30.72 4.96 9.02
N ALA A 42 30.49 4.25 10.13
CA ALA A 42 31.17 2.99 10.41
C ALA A 42 30.86 1.91 9.37
N THR A 43 29.61 1.83 8.91
CA THR A 43 29.18 0.91 7.85
C THR A 43 29.83 1.26 6.51
N ALA A 44 29.91 2.55 6.17
CA ALA A 44 30.57 3.00 4.96
C ALA A 44 32.08 2.68 4.97
N ALA A 45 32.74 2.85 6.12
CA ALA A 45 34.15 2.47 6.28
C ALA A 45 34.36 0.95 6.17
N LYS A 46 33.45 0.15 6.75
CA LYS A 46 33.52 -1.32 6.71
C LYS A 46 33.48 -1.90 5.29
N TYR A 47 32.72 -1.28 4.39
CA TYR A 47 32.50 -1.76 3.02
C TYR A 47 33.12 -0.82 1.96
N ALA A 48 34.13 -0.03 2.34
CA ALA A 48 34.75 0.98 1.47
C ALA A 48 35.36 0.37 0.19
N ASP A 49 35.74 -0.91 0.25
CA ASP A 49 36.25 -1.70 -0.87
C ASP A 49 35.19 -2.02 -1.94
N ILE A 50 33.93 -2.17 -1.56
CA ILE A 50 32.83 -2.56 -2.46
C ILE A 50 31.81 -1.46 -2.76
N ILE A 51 31.69 -0.43 -1.92
CA ILE A 51 30.67 0.62 -2.08
C ILE A 51 30.83 1.41 -3.39
N ALA A 52 32.07 1.63 -3.84
CA ALA A 52 32.37 2.35 -5.07
C ALA A 52 32.42 1.43 -6.31
N MET A 53 32.30 0.12 -6.14
CA MET A 53 32.30 -0.83 -7.26
C MET A 53 31.00 -0.70 -8.07
N PRO A 54 31.03 -0.97 -9.39
CA PRO A 54 29.82 -1.01 -10.20
C PRO A 54 28.86 -2.07 -9.66
N ARG A 55 27.55 -1.79 -9.74
CA ARG A 55 26.54 -2.80 -9.41
C ARG A 55 26.67 -4.00 -10.36
N PRO A 56 26.48 -5.23 -9.87
CA PRO A 56 26.53 -6.40 -10.71
C PRO A 56 25.43 -6.35 -11.79
N GLU A 57 25.73 -6.93 -12.94
CA GLU A 57 24.80 -7.01 -14.05
C GLU A 57 23.58 -7.86 -13.68
N LEU A 58 22.39 -7.38 -14.04
CA LEU A 58 21.15 -8.09 -13.83
C LEU A 58 20.99 -9.16 -14.92
N HIS A 59 21.24 -10.42 -14.58
CA HIS A 59 21.10 -11.54 -15.51
C HIS A 59 19.65 -12.04 -15.70
N HIS A 60 18.71 -11.54 -14.89
CA HIS A 60 17.33 -11.99 -14.93
C HIS A 60 16.44 -10.99 -15.64
N GLN A 61 15.54 -11.52 -16.48
CA GLN A 61 14.54 -10.70 -17.16
C GLN A 61 13.59 -10.08 -16.13
N ARG A 62 13.32 -8.78 -16.30
CA ARG A 62 12.27 -8.12 -15.51
C ARG A 62 10.94 -8.76 -15.84
N MET A 63 10.20 -9.17 -14.81
CA MET A 63 8.85 -9.69 -14.97
C MET A 63 7.96 -8.65 -15.67
N ASP A 64 7.25 -9.09 -16.70
CA ASP A 64 6.26 -8.28 -17.42
C ASP A 64 5.15 -7.78 -16.46
N ILE A 65 4.66 -6.57 -16.71
CA ILE A 65 3.68 -5.88 -15.86
C ILE A 65 2.38 -6.69 -15.77
N LEU A 66 1.92 -7.30 -16.87
CA LEU A 66 0.71 -8.14 -16.85
C LEU A 66 0.90 -9.39 -15.99
N ASN A 67 2.09 -9.99 -16.02
CA ASN A 67 2.41 -11.12 -15.17
C ASN A 67 2.54 -10.73 -13.69
N ARG A 68 2.95 -9.48 -13.39
CA ARG A 68 2.85 -8.94 -12.03
C ARG A 68 1.39 -8.77 -11.60
N ALA A 69 0.53 -8.26 -12.49
CA ALA A 69 -0.90 -8.05 -12.18
C ALA A 69 -1.62 -9.37 -11.84
N LYS A 70 -1.25 -10.47 -12.51
CA LYS A 70 -1.79 -11.81 -12.22
C LYS A 70 -1.56 -12.28 -10.79
N ILE A 71 -0.57 -11.76 -10.07
CA ILE A 71 -0.34 -12.08 -8.65
C ILE A 71 -1.52 -11.62 -7.78
N PHE A 72 -2.27 -10.63 -8.25
CA PHE A 72 -3.44 -10.08 -7.55
C PHE A 72 -4.77 -10.69 -8.00
N ALA A 73 -4.78 -11.48 -9.08
CA ALA A 73 -5.97 -12.19 -9.55
C ALA A 73 -6.69 -13.05 -8.49
N PRO A 74 -6.01 -13.78 -7.56
CA PRO A 74 -6.72 -14.51 -6.51
C PRO A 74 -7.47 -13.62 -5.51
N PHE A 75 -7.15 -12.33 -5.45
CA PHE A 75 -7.82 -11.37 -4.55
C PHE A 75 -8.88 -10.53 -5.26
N ASP A 76 -9.05 -10.65 -6.58
CA ASP A 76 -10.06 -9.90 -7.35
C ASP A 76 -11.48 -10.25 -6.90
N ALA A 77 -11.73 -11.50 -6.49
CA ALA A 77 -13.03 -11.91 -5.96
C ALA A 77 -13.38 -11.24 -4.62
N LEU A 78 -12.38 -10.74 -3.88
CA LEU A 78 -12.61 -9.96 -2.67
C LEU A 78 -13.03 -8.51 -2.99
N ARG A 79 -12.66 -8.02 -4.17
CA ARG A 79 -13.03 -6.70 -4.67
C ARG A 79 -14.46 -6.77 -5.20
N GLY A 80 -15.43 -6.67 -4.30
CA GLY A 80 -16.85 -6.83 -4.64
C GLY A 80 -17.74 -7.14 -3.45
N PHE A 81 -17.17 -7.47 -2.29
CA PHE A 81 -17.90 -7.59 -1.03
C PHE A 81 -18.02 -6.26 -0.28
N ASP A 82 -17.72 -5.12 -0.91
CA ASP A 82 -17.78 -3.80 -0.26
C ASP A 82 -19.19 -3.54 0.31
N GLU A 83 -20.25 -3.93 -0.41
CA GLU A 83 -21.64 -3.82 0.05
C GLU A 83 -21.94 -4.74 1.26
N GLU A 84 -21.37 -5.95 1.27
CA GLU A 84 -21.58 -6.94 2.32
C GLU A 84 -20.78 -6.61 3.59
N ILE A 85 -19.59 -6.03 3.44
CA ILE A 85 -18.77 -5.45 4.52
C ILE A 85 -19.51 -4.26 5.14
N ASP A 86 -20.02 -3.33 4.32
CA ASP A 86 -20.80 -2.18 4.79
C ASP A 86 -22.07 -2.60 5.54
N GLU A 87 -22.72 -3.68 5.10
CA GLU A 87 -23.88 -4.26 5.78
C GLU A 87 -23.53 -4.90 7.11
N VAL A 88 -22.41 -5.63 7.19
CA VAL A 88 -21.92 -6.20 8.44
C VAL A 88 -21.54 -5.09 9.41
N ASP A 89 -20.78 -4.09 8.96
CA ASP A 89 -20.38 -2.95 9.80
C ASP A 89 -21.58 -2.17 10.35
N LYS A 90 -22.64 -1.97 9.55
CA LYS A 90 -23.91 -1.38 10.03
C LYS A 90 -24.62 -2.25 11.08
N LYS A 91 -24.56 -3.59 10.92
CA LYS A 91 -25.18 -4.56 11.86
C LYS A 91 -24.35 -4.74 13.13
N THR A 92 -23.03 -4.64 13.04
CA THR A 92 -22.06 -4.75 14.13
C THR A 92 -21.61 -3.39 14.65
N ALA A 93 -22.34 -2.31 14.33
CA ALA A 93 -22.22 -1.00 14.97
C ALA A 93 -22.66 -1.06 16.44
N VAL A 94 -22.04 -1.96 17.20
CA VAL A 94 -21.87 -1.88 18.62
C VAL A 94 -20.66 -0.98 18.80
N ASP A 95 -20.84 0.14 19.49
CA ASP A 95 -19.76 1.09 19.78
C ASP A 95 -18.54 0.37 20.36
N ASN A 96 -17.48 0.21 19.56
CA ASN A 96 -16.20 -0.38 19.97
C ASN A 96 -15.40 0.52 20.95
N SER A 97 -16.07 1.40 21.70
CA SER A 97 -15.45 2.26 22.71
C SER A 97 -15.29 1.57 24.08
N VAL A 98 -15.90 0.39 24.26
CA VAL A 98 -15.80 -0.43 25.48
C VAL A 98 -15.64 -1.87 25.01
N THR A 99 -14.46 -2.48 25.01
CA THR A 99 -14.03 -3.33 26.13
C THR A 99 -12.53 -3.68 26.00
N TYR A 100 -11.64 -2.81 26.46
CA TYR A 100 -10.37 -3.29 27.03
C TYR A 100 -10.67 -3.78 28.44
N ILE A 101 -11.15 -5.02 28.55
CA ILE A 101 -11.05 -5.75 29.81
C ILE A 101 -9.57 -6.13 29.94
N LYS A 102 -8.87 -5.31 30.74
CA LYS A 102 -7.69 -5.77 31.48
C LYS A 102 -8.12 -7.01 32.27
N ASP A 103 -7.18 -7.90 32.55
CA ASP A 103 -7.31 -9.17 33.31
C ASP A 103 -7.31 -10.34 32.32
N ASP A 104 -6.20 -11.07 32.09
CA ASP A 104 -5.50 -11.87 33.10
C ASP A 104 -3.97 -11.93 32.88
N PHE A 105 -3.22 -11.11 33.64
CA PHE A 105 -1.82 -11.40 33.99
C PHE A 105 -1.79 -11.69 35.48
N SER A 106 -2.03 -12.95 35.87
CA SER A 106 -1.58 -13.45 37.18
C SER A 106 -1.29 -14.94 37.10
N GLU A 107 -0.03 -15.22 37.44
CA GLU A 107 0.78 -16.44 37.60
C GLU A 107 0.08 -17.76 37.94
#